data_AF-A0AAD4VLC7-F1
#
_entry.id   AF-A0AAD4VLC7-F1
#
_cell.length_a   1.000
_cell.length_b   1.000
_cell.length_c   1.000
_cell.angle_alpha   90.00
_cell.angle_beta   90.00
_cell.angle_gamma   90.00
#
_symmetry.space_group_name_H-M   'P 1'
#
loop_
_entity.id
_entity.type
_entity.pdbx_description
1 polymer ?
#
loop_
_entity_poly.entity_id
_entity_poly.type
_entity_poly.pdbx_seq_one_letter_code
_entity_poly.pdbx_strand_id
1 'polypeptide(L)'
;MDTKLLEALYWKGVPVFDMGSHMSTIDVGWGSPTFHKMGRVKVILIDSILPYGYELLMCDTDMVWLKDPLPYLARYPEADVLTSSDQVVPTVTDDRLDIWQQVGAAYNIGIFHWRPTDAAKRLAKEWKDMLLADEKIWDQNGFNDLVRKQLGPPVDGESGLVYAFDGNLKLGLLPASIFCIFIVLYSCGVAIAQSHEISSKPFNVPVRTQ
;
A
#
# COMPACT_ATOMS: atom_id res chain seq x y z
N MET A 1 -16.84 11.07 0.52
CA MET A 1 -15.44 11.58 0.60
C MET A 1 -15.48 12.99 1.16
N ASP A 2 -14.45 13.42 1.90
CA ASP A 2 -14.41 14.75 2.50
C ASP A 2 -14.21 15.83 1.42
N THR A 3 -15.30 16.46 0.97
CA THR A 3 -15.28 17.57 0.01
C THR A 3 -14.39 18.71 0.48
N LYS A 4 -14.21 18.92 1.79
CA LYS A 4 -13.35 19.98 2.32
C LYS A 4 -11.87 19.70 2.02
N LEU A 5 -11.45 18.44 2.13
CA LEU A 5 -10.09 18.04 1.78
C LEU A 5 -9.84 18.24 0.29
N LEU A 6 -10.80 17.83 -0.56
CA LEU A 6 -10.71 18.02 -2.01
C LEU A 6 -10.58 19.51 -2.37
N GLU A 7 -11.45 20.37 -1.83
CA GLU A 7 -11.39 21.82 -2.05
C GLU A 7 -10.06 22.40 -1.56
N ALA A 8 -9.60 22.00 -0.38
CA ALA A 8 -8.33 22.49 0.17
C ALA A 8 -7.13 22.13 -0.70
N LEU A 9 -7.09 20.90 -1.24
CA LEU A 9 -6.04 20.46 -2.16
C LEU A 9 -6.10 21.24 -3.48
N TYR A 10 -7.30 21.42 -4.03
CA TYR A 10 -7.53 22.20 -5.25
C TYR A 10 -7.02 23.64 -5.10
N TRP A 11 -7.42 24.33 -4.03
CA TRP A 11 -6.98 25.71 -3.76
C TRP A 11 -5.48 25.83 -3.47
N LYS A 12 -4.82 24.75 -3.05
CA LYS A 12 -3.36 24.68 -2.89
C LYS A 12 -2.63 24.38 -4.20
N GLY A 13 -3.33 24.22 -5.32
CA GLY A 13 -2.75 23.86 -6.62
C GLY A 13 -2.27 22.41 -6.70
N VAL A 14 -2.70 21.55 -5.78
CA VAL A 14 -2.43 20.11 -5.83
C VAL A 14 -3.46 19.48 -6.77
N PRO A 15 -3.04 18.78 -7.84
CA PRO A 15 -3.96 18.05 -8.71
C PRO A 15 -4.78 17.05 -7.89
N VAL A 16 -6.09 17.23 -7.90
CA VAL A 16 -7.06 16.42 -7.16
C VAL A 16 -8.32 16.30 -8.01
N PHE A 17 -9.02 15.17 -7.88
CA PHE A 17 -10.30 14.97 -8.54
C PHE A 17 -11.21 14.13 -7.65
N ASP A 18 -12.52 14.30 -7.83
CA ASP A 18 -13.52 13.46 -7.18
C ASP A 18 -13.78 12.23 -8.07
N MET A 19 -13.71 11.05 -7.47
CA MET A 19 -14.13 9.80 -8.11
C MET A 19 -15.63 9.74 -8.38
N GLY A 20 -16.43 10.65 -7.80
CA GLY A 20 -17.89 10.67 -7.96
C GLY A 20 -18.57 9.46 -7.31
N SER A 21 -17.92 8.86 -6.31
CA SER A 21 -18.36 7.59 -5.71
C SER A 21 -19.61 7.72 -4.83
N HIS A 22 -20.00 8.96 -4.46
CA HIS A 22 -21.11 9.28 -3.56
C HIS A 22 -21.12 8.47 -2.25
N MET A 23 -19.93 8.03 -1.79
CA MET A 23 -19.82 7.23 -0.57
C MET A 23 -20.12 8.07 0.67
N SER A 24 -20.84 7.44 1.61
CA SER A 24 -21.16 7.99 2.93
C SER A 24 -19.88 8.42 3.66
N THR A 25 -19.96 9.54 4.39
CA THR A 25 -18.89 10.03 5.27
C THR A 25 -19.00 9.48 6.69
N ILE A 26 -20.05 8.70 6.98
CA ILE A 26 -20.24 8.04 8.27
C ILE A 26 -19.33 6.81 8.30
N ASP A 27 -18.64 6.58 9.43
CA ASP A 27 -17.90 5.35 9.65
C ASP A 27 -18.82 4.15 9.46
N VAL A 28 -18.52 3.35 8.45
CA VAL A 28 -19.33 2.19 8.06
C VAL A 28 -19.00 0.95 8.87
N GLY A 29 -18.01 1.02 9.76
CA GLY A 29 -17.49 -0.10 10.54
C GLY A 29 -16.62 -1.04 9.70
N TRP A 30 -15.48 -1.41 10.25
CA TRP A 30 -14.55 -2.37 9.64
C TRP A 30 -15.25 -3.71 9.34
N GLY A 31 -15.06 -4.24 8.13
CA GLY A 31 -15.62 -5.52 7.69
C GLY A 31 -17.14 -5.51 7.36
N SER A 32 -17.80 -4.35 7.37
CA SER A 32 -19.21 -4.26 6.96
C SER A 32 -19.40 -4.43 5.45
N PRO A 33 -20.61 -4.77 4.96
CA PRO A 33 -20.88 -4.82 3.52
C PRO A 33 -20.58 -3.50 2.79
N THR A 34 -20.82 -2.36 3.46
CA THR A 34 -20.51 -1.04 2.92
C THR A 34 -18.99 -0.79 2.89
N PHE A 35 -18.24 -1.28 3.88
CA PHE A 35 -16.77 -1.25 3.87
C PHE A 35 -16.21 -2.06 2.68
N HIS A 36 -16.73 -3.28 2.43
CA HIS A 36 -16.32 -4.06 1.26
C HIS A 36 -16.63 -3.36 -0.06
N LYS A 37 -17.79 -2.68 -0.16
CA LYS A 37 -18.16 -1.90 -1.34
C LYS A 37 -17.21 -0.72 -1.59
N MET A 38 -16.74 -0.06 -0.53
CA MET A 38 -15.78 1.04 -0.61
C MET A 38 -14.43 0.58 -1.17
N GLY A 39 -13.93 -0.57 -0.70
CA GLY A 39 -12.67 -1.14 -1.18
C GLY A 39 -12.62 -1.29 -2.71
N ARG A 40 -13.73 -1.69 -3.35
CA ARG A 40 -13.79 -1.91 -4.80
C ARG A 40 -13.49 -0.68 -5.65
N VAL A 41 -13.79 0.52 -5.14
CA VAL A 41 -13.51 1.77 -5.86
C VAL A 41 -12.01 1.92 -6.12
N LYS A 42 -11.17 1.43 -5.21
CA LYS A 42 -9.71 1.46 -5.37
C LYS A 42 -9.26 0.64 -6.59
N VAL A 43 -9.83 -0.54 -6.75
CA VAL A 43 -9.47 -1.47 -7.84
C VAL A 43 -9.94 -0.95 -9.20
N ILE A 44 -11.14 -0.36 -9.25
CA ILE A 44 -11.65 0.31 -10.45
C ILE A 44 -10.71 1.44 -10.89
N LEU A 45 -10.19 2.22 -9.93
CA LEU A 45 -9.27 3.30 -10.21
C LEU A 45 -7.92 2.78 -10.77
N ILE A 46 -7.35 1.73 -10.16
CA ILE A 46 -6.11 1.12 -10.62
C ILE A 46 -6.26 0.63 -12.08
N ASP A 47 -7.30 -0.15 -12.36
CA ASP A 47 -7.59 -0.66 -13.71
C ASP A 47 -7.83 0.47 -14.72
N SER A 48 -8.38 1.61 -14.28
CA SER A 48 -8.59 2.77 -15.15
C SER A 48 -7.31 3.56 -15.42
N ILE A 49 -6.38 3.65 -14.47
CA ILE A 49 -5.16 4.47 -14.59
C ILE A 49 -4.05 3.74 -15.35
N LEU A 50 -3.80 2.46 -15.05
CA LEU A 50 -2.66 1.73 -15.62
C LEU A 50 -2.61 1.72 -17.16
N PRO A 51 -3.74 1.66 -17.91
CA PRO A 51 -3.75 1.75 -19.36
C PRO A 51 -3.18 3.06 -19.93
N TYR A 52 -3.20 4.16 -19.16
CA TYR A 52 -2.62 5.44 -19.59
C TYR A 52 -1.09 5.50 -19.46
N GLY A 53 -0.45 4.45 -18.93
CA GLY A 53 1.00 4.38 -18.85
C GLY A 53 1.62 5.12 -17.65
N TYR A 54 0.82 5.44 -16.63
CA TYR A 54 1.30 6.03 -15.38
C TYR A 54 1.66 4.95 -14.36
N GLU A 55 2.76 5.17 -13.62
CA GLU A 55 2.98 4.46 -12.36
C GLU A 55 2.03 5.01 -11.29
N LEU A 56 1.55 4.13 -10.42
CA LEU A 56 0.60 4.47 -9.38
C LEU A 56 1.17 4.09 -8.01
N LEU A 57 1.44 5.09 -7.18
CA LEU A 57 1.60 4.90 -5.74
C LEU A 57 0.26 5.21 -5.09
N MET A 58 -0.32 4.22 -4.43
CA MET A 58 -1.59 4.36 -3.73
C MET A 58 -1.43 4.01 -2.26
N CYS A 59 -2.09 4.79 -1.40
CA CYS A 59 -2.23 4.49 0.01
C CYS A 59 -3.65 4.77 0.49
N ASP A 60 -4.06 4.06 1.54
CA ASP A 60 -5.29 4.36 2.24
C ASP A 60 -5.17 5.70 3.00
N THR A 61 -6.31 6.32 3.29
CA THR A 61 -6.38 7.68 3.87
C THR A 61 -5.96 7.74 5.33
N ASP A 62 -5.89 6.59 6.00
CA ASP A 62 -5.48 6.43 7.39
C ASP A 62 -3.98 6.15 7.54
N MET A 63 -3.20 6.30 6.47
CA MET A 63 -1.74 6.16 6.47
C MET A 63 -1.04 7.51 6.65
N VAL A 64 0.13 7.46 7.29
CA VAL A 64 1.02 8.61 7.49
C VAL A 64 2.40 8.31 6.92
N TRP A 65 2.87 9.18 6.03
CA TRP A 65 4.23 9.11 5.49
C TRP A 65 5.21 9.80 6.43
N LEU A 66 6.15 9.03 7.00
CA LEU A 66 7.24 9.56 7.83
C LEU A 66 8.47 9.97 7.00
N LYS A 67 8.55 9.48 5.76
CA LYS A 67 9.61 9.74 4.80
C LYS A 67 9.04 9.63 3.39
N ASP A 68 9.67 10.32 2.45
CA ASP A 68 9.39 10.13 1.02
C ASP A 68 9.68 8.68 0.60
N PRO A 69 8.67 7.92 0.14
CA PRO A 69 8.84 6.53 -0.26
C PRO A 69 9.45 6.38 -1.66
N LEU A 70 9.40 7.42 -2.51
CA LEU A 70 9.77 7.31 -3.92
C LEU A 70 11.22 6.84 -4.14
N PRO A 71 12.23 7.34 -3.40
CA PRO A 71 13.60 6.85 -3.52
C PRO A 71 13.74 5.36 -3.17
N TYR A 72 12.94 4.86 -2.23
CA TYR A 72 12.95 3.43 -1.86
C TYR A 72 12.37 2.59 -3.01
N LEU A 73 11.22 2.97 -3.54
CA LEU A 73 10.50 2.25 -4.60
C LEU A 73 11.32 2.21 -5.90
N ALA A 74 12.04 3.29 -6.20
CA ALA A 74 12.89 3.41 -7.38
C ALA A 74 14.06 2.41 -7.43
N ARG A 75 14.41 1.77 -6.30
CA ARG A 75 15.47 0.73 -6.25
C ARG A 75 15.06 -0.57 -6.91
N TYR A 76 13.76 -0.78 -7.14
CA TYR A 76 13.22 -2.00 -7.73
C TYR A 76 12.52 -1.68 -9.05
N PRO A 77 13.23 -1.20 -10.10
CA PRO A 77 12.62 -0.79 -11.36
C PRO A 77 11.92 -1.94 -12.09
N GLU A 78 12.34 -3.18 -11.84
CA GLU A 78 11.78 -4.39 -12.44
C GLU A 78 10.48 -4.86 -11.81
N ALA A 79 10.09 -4.36 -10.62
CA ALA A 79 8.86 -4.81 -9.97
C ALA A 79 7.61 -4.34 -10.75
N ASP A 80 6.66 -5.24 -10.97
CA ASP A 80 5.34 -4.85 -11.48
C ASP A 80 4.48 -4.25 -10.37
N VAL A 81 4.56 -4.87 -9.19
CA VAL A 81 3.84 -4.47 -7.98
C VAL A 81 4.75 -4.57 -6.77
N LEU A 82 4.77 -3.52 -5.95
CA LEU A 82 5.34 -3.55 -4.61
C LEU A 82 4.20 -3.36 -3.61
N THR A 83 4.08 -4.24 -2.63
CA THR A 83 2.97 -4.20 -1.65
C THR A 83 3.50 -4.47 -0.25
N SER A 84 2.89 -3.89 0.78
CA SER A 84 3.21 -4.24 2.17
C SER A 84 2.56 -5.56 2.58
N SER A 85 2.79 -6.00 3.82
CA SER A 85 2.11 -7.14 4.42
C SER A 85 1.60 -6.82 5.82
N ASP A 86 0.62 -7.57 6.30
CA ASP A 86 0.14 -7.52 7.67
C ASP A 86 1.10 -8.24 8.65
N GLN A 87 2.37 -8.46 8.26
CA GLN A 87 3.37 -9.06 9.13
C GLN A 87 3.65 -8.15 10.32
N VAL A 88 3.69 -8.77 11.50
CA VAL A 88 4.04 -8.08 12.74
C VAL A 88 5.50 -8.25 13.15
N VAL A 89 6.15 -9.30 12.65
CA VAL A 89 7.58 -9.56 12.82
C VAL A 89 8.23 -9.40 11.45
N PRO A 90 9.18 -8.47 11.29
CA PRO A 90 9.82 -8.27 10.00
C PRO A 90 10.69 -9.49 9.65
N THR A 91 10.74 -9.86 8.38
CA THR A 91 11.59 -10.98 7.92
C THR A 91 13.03 -10.54 7.70
N VAL A 92 13.25 -9.22 7.62
CA VAL A 92 14.54 -8.56 7.40
C VAL A 92 14.67 -7.37 8.35
N THR A 93 15.89 -7.10 8.81
CA THR A 93 16.19 -5.96 9.70
C THR A 93 16.92 -4.82 8.99
N ASP A 94 17.36 -5.04 7.75
CA ASP A 94 17.86 -4.01 6.87
C ASP A 94 16.73 -3.46 5.97
N ASP A 95 17.09 -2.81 4.87
CA ASP A 95 16.15 -2.12 3.99
C ASP A 95 15.82 -2.89 2.70
N ARG A 96 16.15 -4.18 2.62
CA ARG A 96 15.77 -5.04 1.48
C ARG A 96 14.26 -5.38 1.50
N LEU A 97 13.74 -6.00 0.45
CA LEU A 97 12.37 -6.53 0.46
C LEU A 97 12.21 -7.66 1.49
N ASP A 98 11.01 -7.82 2.04
CA ASP A 98 10.70 -8.95 2.90
C ASP A 98 10.92 -10.28 2.14
N ILE A 99 11.47 -11.28 2.82
CA ILE A 99 11.70 -12.62 2.30
C ILE A 99 10.33 -13.28 2.13
N TRP A 100 9.83 -13.31 0.90
CA TRP A 100 8.47 -13.76 0.59
C TRP A 100 8.14 -15.17 1.09
N GLN A 101 9.12 -16.06 1.16
CA GLN A 101 8.95 -17.42 1.72
C GLN A 101 8.68 -17.43 3.23
N GLN A 102 9.07 -16.37 3.93
CA GLN A 102 8.90 -16.20 5.38
C GLN A 102 7.70 -15.30 5.72
N VAL A 103 7.07 -14.67 4.72
CA VAL A 103 5.86 -13.87 4.92
C VAL A 103 4.63 -14.77 5.04
N GLY A 104 4.21 -15.03 6.27
CA GLY A 104 3.03 -15.85 6.57
C GLY A 104 1.71 -15.06 6.65
N ALA A 105 1.77 -13.72 6.77
CA ALA A 105 0.60 -12.87 6.86
C ALA A 105 -0.03 -12.58 5.48
N ALA A 106 -1.21 -11.97 5.48
CA ALA A 106 -1.80 -11.43 4.25
C ALA A 106 -0.94 -10.29 3.69
N TYR A 107 -0.91 -10.16 2.36
CA TYR A 107 -0.39 -8.97 1.71
C TYR A 107 -1.39 -7.85 1.90
N ASN A 108 -0.91 -6.73 2.41
CA ASN A 108 -1.71 -5.57 2.74
C ASN A 108 -1.82 -4.68 1.51
N ILE A 109 -3.05 -4.21 1.22
CA ILE A 109 -3.37 -3.35 0.06
C ILE A 109 -3.65 -1.90 0.47
N GLY A 110 -3.20 -1.52 1.67
CA GLY A 110 -3.26 -0.16 2.19
C GLY A 110 -2.06 0.69 1.78
N ILE A 111 -0.94 0.07 1.36
CA ILE A 111 0.12 0.69 0.57
C ILE A 111 0.57 -0.27 -0.52
N PHE A 112 0.60 0.24 -1.74
CA PHE A 112 1.16 -0.45 -2.88
C PHE A 112 1.56 0.51 -3.99
N HIS A 113 2.58 0.10 -4.74
CA HIS A 113 3.05 0.74 -5.95
C HIS A 113 2.85 -0.20 -7.12
N TRP A 114 2.34 0.34 -8.22
CA TRP A 114 2.06 -0.38 -9.46
C TRP A 114 2.77 0.28 -10.62
N ARG A 115 3.38 -0.55 -11.47
CA ARG A 115 3.84 -0.12 -12.79
C ARG A 115 2.83 -0.51 -13.87
N PRO A 116 2.73 0.26 -14.97
CA PRO A 116 1.77 0.01 -16.04
C PRO A 116 2.24 -1.10 -17.00
N THR A 117 2.74 -2.21 -16.46
CA THR A 117 3.16 -3.39 -17.24
C THR A 117 1.95 -4.23 -17.64
N ASP A 118 2.13 -5.09 -18.63
CA ASP A 118 1.03 -5.95 -19.09
C ASP A 118 0.59 -6.96 -18.02
N ALA A 119 1.52 -7.44 -17.18
CA ALA A 119 1.20 -8.32 -16.07
C ALA A 119 0.37 -7.59 -14.99
N ALA A 120 0.78 -6.37 -14.62
CA ALA A 120 0.05 -5.53 -13.68
C ALA A 120 -1.36 -5.18 -14.16
N LYS A 121 -1.50 -4.80 -15.45
CA LYS A 121 -2.82 -4.52 -16.06
C LYS A 121 -3.73 -5.75 -16.05
N ARG A 122 -3.21 -6.94 -16.34
CA ARG A 122 -3.99 -8.19 -16.26
C ARG A 122 -4.45 -8.48 -14.84
N LEU A 123 -3.56 -8.36 -13.86
CA LEU A 123 -3.93 -8.54 -12.45
C LEU A 123 -5.00 -7.54 -12.02
N ALA A 124 -4.83 -6.25 -12.31
CA ALA A 124 -5.80 -5.22 -11.95
C ALA A 124 -7.18 -5.49 -12.56
N LYS A 125 -7.21 -5.91 -13.83
CA LYS A 125 -8.45 -6.27 -14.53
C LYS A 125 -9.12 -7.50 -13.90
N GLU A 126 -8.38 -8.58 -13.67
CA GLU A 126 -8.93 -9.80 -13.06
C GLU A 126 -9.40 -9.56 -11.62
N TRP A 127 -8.67 -8.74 -10.86
CA TRP A 127 -9.06 -8.36 -9.51
C TRP A 127 -10.34 -7.53 -9.50
N LYS A 128 -10.46 -6.55 -10.41
CA LYS A 128 -11.70 -5.79 -10.59
C LYS A 128 -12.86 -6.71 -10.95
N ASP A 129 -12.69 -7.56 -11.96
CA ASP A 129 -13.76 -8.43 -12.45
C ASP A 129 -14.22 -9.43 -11.37
N MET A 130 -13.29 -9.96 -10.57
CA MET A 130 -13.59 -10.80 -9.40
C MET A 130 -14.47 -10.06 -8.37
N LEU A 131 -14.09 -8.84 -7.99
CA LEU A 131 -14.83 -8.06 -6.97
C LEU A 131 -16.19 -7.56 -7.47
N LEU A 132 -16.33 -7.33 -8.77
CA LEU A 132 -17.62 -6.98 -9.38
C LEU A 132 -18.56 -8.19 -9.51
N ALA A 133 -18.01 -9.40 -9.65
CA ALA A 133 -18.78 -10.63 -9.79
C ALA A 133 -19.37 -11.12 -8.45
N ASP A 134 -18.67 -10.93 -7.32
CA ASP A 134 -19.17 -11.31 -6.00
C ASP A 134 -18.93 -10.21 -4.96
N GLU A 135 -20.03 -9.66 -4.46
CA GLU A 135 -20.00 -8.58 -3.50
C GLU A 135 -19.47 -8.96 -2.12
N LYS A 136 -19.38 -10.26 -1.83
CA LYS A 136 -18.92 -10.79 -0.54
C LYS A 136 -17.41 -10.90 -0.46
N ILE A 137 -16.71 -10.85 -1.59
CA ILE A 137 -15.26 -10.93 -1.63
C ILE A 137 -14.70 -9.60 -1.10
N TRP A 138 -13.89 -9.70 -0.05
CA TRP A 138 -13.11 -8.58 0.44
C TRP A 138 -11.93 -8.33 -0.50
N ASP A 139 -11.67 -7.07 -0.85
CA ASP A 139 -10.66 -6.67 -1.83
C ASP A 139 -9.26 -7.19 -1.47
N GLN A 140 -8.85 -7.08 -0.20
CA GLN A 140 -7.56 -7.63 0.26
C GLN A 140 -7.48 -9.15 0.05
N ASN A 141 -8.54 -9.89 0.38
CA ASN A 141 -8.57 -11.34 0.19
C ASN A 141 -8.51 -11.69 -1.29
N GLY A 142 -9.32 -11.02 -2.13
CA GLY A 142 -9.30 -11.24 -3.58
C GLY A 142 -7.94 -10.95 -4.21
N PHE A 143 -7.24 -9.91 -3.75
CA PHE A 143 -5.86 -9.64 -4.18
C PHE A 143 -4.93 -10.79 -3.81
N ASN A 144 -4.96 -11.21 -2.54
CA ASN A 144 -4.13 -12.31 -2.04
C ASN A 144 -4.40 -13.62 -2.77
N ASP A 145 -5.66 -13.95 -3.04
CA ASP A 145 -6.07 -15.16 -3.77
C ASP A 145 -5.50 -15.14 -5.19
N LEU A 146 -5.58 -14.01 -5.88
CA LEU A 146 -5.04 -13.86 -7.23
C LEU A 146 -3.52 -13.95 -7.25
N VAL A 147 -2.81 -13.14 -6.46
CA VAL A 147 -1.34 -13.11 -6.50
C VAL A 147 -0.71 -14.41 -6.02
N ARG A 148 -1.39 -15.19 -5.16
CA ARG A 148 -0.92 -16.49 -4.67
C ARG A 148 -1.36 -17.68 -5.51
N LYS A 149 -2.18 -17.48 -6.55
CA LYS A 149 -2.56 -18.53 -7.51
C LYS A 149 -1.34 -19.27 -8.06
N GLN A 150 -0.27 -18.52 -8.31
CA GLN A 150 1.07 -19.03 -8.52
C GLN A 150 2.03 -18.11 -7.77
N LEU A 151 2.95 -18.68 -7.00
CA LEU A 151 4.01 -17.94 -6.32
C LEU A 151 5.34 -18.67 -6.49
N GLY A 152 6.35 -17.93 -6.91
CA GLY A 152 7.64 -18.47 -7.31
C GLY A 152 7.71 -18.82 -8.80
N PRO A 153 8.93 -19.04 -9.32
CA PRO A 153 10.23 -18.93 -8.63
C PRO A 153 10.64 -17.47 -8.35
N PRO A 154 11.75 -17.22 -7.62
CA PRO A 154 12.38 -15.90 -7.58
C PRO A 154 12.65 -15.37 -8.99
N VAL A 155 12.51 -14.05 -9.20
CA VAL A 155 12.82 -13.41 -10.49
C VAL A 155 14.31 -13.49 -10.78
N ASP A 156 15.12 -13.29 -9.73
CA ASP A 156 16.57 -13.43 -9.72
C ASP A 156 17.05 -13.83 -8.30
N GLY A 157 18.36 -13.91 -8.09
CA GLY A 157 18.96 -14.35 -6.82
C GLY A 157 19.18 -13.26 -5.76
N GLU A 158 18.98 -11.98 -6.09
CA GLU A 158 19.47 -10.86 -5.26
C GLU A 158 18.40 -9.80 -4.96
N SER A 159 17.44 -9.57 -5.86
CA SER A 159 16.47 -8.47 -5.76
C SER A 159 15.39 -8.69 -4.70
N GLY A 160 15.13 -9.94 -4.32
CA GLY A 160 14.00 -10.32 -3.47
C GLY A 160 12.65 -10.35 -4.18
N LEU A 161 12.61 -10.10 -5.50
CA LEU A 161 11.39 -10.18 -6.30
C LEU A 161 11.01 -11.64 -6.60
N VAL A 162 9.71 -11.89 -6.73
CA VAL A 162 9.14 -13.22 -6.99
C VAL A 162 8.11 -13.17 -8.11
N TYR A 163 8.07 -14.20 -8.95
CA TYR A 163 6.96 -14.36 -9.90
C TYR A 163 5.67 -14.74 -9.16
N ALA A 164 4.57 -14.10 -9.53
CA ALA A 164 3.28 -14.23 -8.87
C ALA A 164 2.12 -14.31 -9.89
N PHE A 165 0.89 -14.50 -9.39
CA PHE A 165 -0.36 -14.45 -10.15
C PHE A 165 -0.51 -15.51 -11.25
N ASP A 166 -0.01 -15.24 -12.45
CA ASP A 166 -0.03 -16.13 -13.62
C ASP A 166 1.39 -16.62 -14.00
N GLY A 167 2.36 -16.40 -13.11
CA GLY A 167 3.77 -16.70 -13.32
C GLY A 167 4.54 -15.60 -14.08
N ASN A 168 3.89 -14.50 -14.46
CA ASN A 168 4.56 -13.39 -15.17
C ASN A 168 4.66 -12.10 -14.33
N LEU A 169 3.86 -11.96 -13.28
CA LEU A 169 3.90 -10.76 -12.43
C LEU A 169 5.12 -10.79 -11.51
N LYS A 170 5.98 -9.79 -11.59
CA LYS A 170 7.11 -9.59 -10.68
C LYS A 170 6.64 -8.83 -9.43
N LEU A 171 6.43 -9.56 -8.34
CA LEU A 171 5.98 -9.01 -7.06
C LEU A 171 7.16 -8.76 -6.11
N GLY A 172 7.12 -7.65 -5.39
CA GLY A 172 7.99 -7.42 -4.24
C GLY A 172 7.20 -7.09 -2.98
N LEU A 173 7.67 -7.59 -1.84
CA LEU A 173 7.05 -7.32 -0.53
C LEU A 173 7.86 -6.26 0.20
N LEU A 174 7.25 -5.11 0.43
CA LEU A 174 7.86 -4.01 1.17
C LEU A 174 8.13 -4.45 2.61
N PRO A 175 9.31 -4.17 3.16
CA PRO A 175 9.70 -4.69 4.47
C PRO A 175 8.83 -4.08 5.57
N ALA A 176 8.28 -4.94 6.42
CA ALA A 176 7.46 -4.53 7.56
C ALA A 176 8.23 -3.68 8.58
N SER A 177 9.56 -3.56 8.51
CA SER A 177 10.36 -2.63 9.33
C SER A 177 10.25 -1.16 8.88
N ILE A 178 9.87 -0.92 7.62
CA ILE A 178 9.79 0.43 7.01
C ILE A 178 8.35 0.75 6.60
N PHE A 179 7.64 -0.22 6.01
CA PHE A 179 6.26 -0.08 5.52
C PHE A 179 5.30 -0.86 6.40
N CYS A 180 5.31 -0.48 7.68
CA CYS A 180 4.61 -1.17 8.75
C CYS A 180 3.14 -0.73 8.88
N ILE A 181 2.29 -1.65 9.31
CA ILE A 181 0.94 -1.34 9.78
C ILE A 181 0.99 -0.72 11.18
N PHE A 182 -0.04 0.04 11.57
CA PHE A 182 -0.06 0.82 12.83
C PHE A 182 0.24 -0.02 14.09
N ILE A 183 -0.16 -1.30 14.12
CA ILE A 183 0.10 -2.19 15.27
C ILE A 183 1.60 -2.50 15.45
N VAL A 184 2.36 -2.53 14.35
CA VAL A 184 3.82 -2.72 14.36
C VAL A 184 4.50 -1.44 14.80
N LEU A 185 4.03 -0.26 14.35
CA LEU A 185 4.47 1.04 14.87
C LEU A 185 4.27 1.14 16.38
N TYR A 186 3.15 0.67 16.91
CA TYR A 186 2.91 0.70 18.35
C TYR A 186 3.87 -0.24 19.10
N SER A 187 4.06 -1.45 18.59
CA SER A 187 4.94 -2.47 19.20
C SER A 187 6.41 -2.07 19.14
N CYS A 188 6.88 -1.56 18.00
CA CYS A 188 8.22 -1.02 17.81
C CYS A 188 8.41 0.33 18.51
N GLY A 189 7.38 1.18 18.56
CA GLY A 189 7.42 2.46 19.26
C GLY A 189 7.56 2.30 20.78
N VAL A 190 6.92 1.28 21.36
CA VAL A 190 7.15 0.89 22.77
C VAL A 190 8.59 0.39 22.96
N ALA A 191 9.14 -0.41 22.04
CA ALA A 191 10.52 -0.89 22.12
C ALA A 191 11.55 0.26 21.99
N ILE A 192 11.32 1.22 21.08
CA ILE A 192 12.17 2.39 20.88
C ILE A 192 12.05 3.34 22.08
N ALA A 193 10.85 3.59 22.60
CA ALA A 193 10.64 4.42 23.79
C ALA A 193 11.18 3.79 25.08
N GLN A 194 11.27 2.45 25.16
CA GLN A 194 11.95 1.77 26.28
C GLN A 194 13.48 1.79 26.16
N SER A 195 14.03 1.90 24.94
CA SER A 195 15.48 2.03 24.71
C SER A 195 16.01 3.46 24.84
N HIS A 196 15.14 4.46 24.74
CA HIS A 196 15.47 5.87 24.93
C HIS A 196 14.58 6.47 26.02
N GLU A 197 15.11 6.58 27.24
CA GLU A 197 14.66 7.60 28.17
C GLU A 197 14.76 8.96 27.47
N ILE A 198 13.63 9.45 26.97
CA ILE A 198 13.52 10.76 26.33
C ILE A 198 13.75 11.79 27.44
N SER A 199 14.96 12.37 27.44
CA SER A 199 15.28 13.58 28.20
C SER A 199 14.31 14.68 27.77
N SER A 200 13.42 15.04 28.68
CA SER A 200 12.49 16.16 28.56
C SER A 200 13.27 17.48 28.56
N LYS A 201 13.60 17.99 27.37
CA LYS A 201 13.92 19.40 27.20
C LYS A 201 13.05 20.01 26.10
N PRO A 202 12.34 21.12 26.38
CA PRO A 202 11.47 21.76 25.41
C PRO A 202 12.29 22.38 24.28
N PHE A 203 11.82 22.18 23.06
CA PHE A 203 12.34 22.76 21.83
C PHE A 203 12.03 24.27 21.82
N ASN A 204 13.05 25.11 21.97
CA ASN A 204 12.93 26.56 21.78
C ASN A 204 13.20 26.88 20.30
N VAL A 205 12.18 27.40 19.60
CA VAL A 205 12.31 27.91 18.23
C VAL A 205 12.70 29.39 18.31
N PRO A 206 13.84 29.83 17.75
CA PRO A 206 14.19 31.24 17.74
C PRO A 206 13.39 31.97 16.64
N VAL A 207 12.59 32.94 17.06
CA VAL A 207 11.93 33.90 16.16
C VAL A 207 13.00 34.79 15.53
N ARG A 208 13.16 34.72 14.20
CA ARG A 208 13.91 35.73 13.45
C ARG A 208 13.01 36.93 13.21
N THR A 209 13.39 38.07 13.77
CA THR A 209 12.87 39.38 13.38
C THR A 209 13.46 39.78 12.03
N GLN A 210 12.58 40.19 11.11
CA GLN A 210 12.85 41.23 10.13
C GLN A 210 11.92 42.40 10.44
#